data_AF-A0A6M1T228-F1
#
_entry.id   AF-A0A6M1T228-F1
#
_cell.length_a   1.000
_cell.length_b   1.000
_cell.length_c   1.000
_cell.angle_alpha   90.00
_cell.angle_beta   90.00
_cell.angle_gamma   90.00
#
_symmetry.space_group_name_H-M   'P 1'
#
loop_
_entity.id
_entity.type
_entity.pdbx_description
1 polymer ?
#
loop_
_entity_poly.entity_id
_entity_poly.type
_entity_poly.pdbx_seq_one_letter_code
_entity_poly.pdbx_strand_id
1 'polypeptide(L)'
;MKVSEAFLVNTKNFDTIINALVNHNAEEITIDSDLLERLGYADPNDLLVVRLLKDLDIIDNDGNPSTHFEEFKNPDTTHLALAKGLITAYEDVFKNYPKLYQASPDQVKEAFVDLFKDKKTDLIIKYISNTFYEVVNYVGINTVTSVLGNHNNEPEPVESGVAELSQAGSYQTKNLPSGETIGKSDVEDIISRLSGAQKNLDNNARVKDEESPVQKEPESPEPTPPPAEDEQAEAPSAEKEDSKESETNKVSENPVNNQPEPSPAKLDMPLNKSTEPEVNTQRGEPEHKVVQKALFRKSELLFKMKRWEELVPTLEKIISRYDNEKYPHLKNAVSKAVMRRAISLLKLNRSKEALPALNQVIARFKDSDNQDFYNQASHAMLYKAQILENSGDSQELLPLYNTIVDRLDESSEIQMLEKLDGIYLKRFDLILETNKKDQILDASSKLIERFKGSGRYTNYIQKAMIKRAETLDSMNRDEEALTAYDEFLDMFG
;
A
#
# COMPACT_ATOMS: atom_id res chain seq x y z
N MET A 1 -32.49 -1.11 0.29
CA MET A 1 -31.42 -2.11 0.13
C MET A 1 -30.81 -2.31 1.51
N LYS A 2 -30.80 -3.54 2.02
CA LYS A 2 -30.20 -3.91 3.30
C LYS A 2 -28.75 -4.32 3.07
N VAL A 3 -27.87 -3.35 3.23
CA VAL A 3 -26.42 -3.47 3.10
C VAL A 3 -25.79 -2.51 4.11
N SER A 4 -24.83 -3.00 4.89
CA SER A 4 -24.03 -2.17 5.80
C SER A 4 -23.34 -1.05 5.04
N GLU A 5 -23.40 0.16 5.61
CA GLU A 5 -22.64 1.31 5.14
C GLU A 5 -21.55 1.73 6.14
N ALA A 6 -21.36 0.95 7.22
CA ALA A 6 -20.17 1.03 8.03
C ALA A 6 -18.92 0.68 7.21
N PHE A 7 -17.85 1.42 7.43
CA PHE A 7 -16.56 1.20 6.78
C PHE A 7 -15.40 1.53 7.70
N LEU A 8 -14.30 0.81 7.52
CA LEU A 8 -13.01 1.07 8.14
C LEU A 8 -12.10 1.71 7.08
N VAL A 9 -11.51 2.85 7.42
CA VAL A 9 -10.52 3.54 6.56
C VAL A 9 -9.21 2.74 6.46
N ASN A 10 -8.92 1.94 7.49
CA ASN A 10 -7.77 1.07 7.63
C ASN A 10 -8.21 -0.13 8.50
N THR A 11 -7.87 -1.35 8.09
CA THR A 11 -8.32 -2.58 8.75
C THR A 11 -7.26 -3.22 9.65
N LYS A 12 -6.02 -2.73 9.66
CA LYS A 12 -4.87 -3.31 10.40
C LYS A 12 -5.09 -3.63 11.89
N ASN A 13 -6.03 -2.95 12.55
CA ASN A 13 -6.34 -3.15 13.97
C ASN A 13 -7.66 -3.93 14.19
N PHE A 14 -8.34 -4.39 13.15
CA PHE A 14 -9.65 -5.05 13.29
C PHE A 14 -9.55 -6.27 14.21
N ASP A 15 -8.70 -7.25 13.88
CA ASP A 15 -8.41 -8.44 14.69
C ASP A 15 -8.05 -8.10 16.13
N THR A 16 -7.21 -7.08 16.36
CA THR A 16 -6.73 -6.73 17.70
C THR A 16 -7.80 -6.02 18.53
N ILE A 17 -8.66 -5.21 17.91
CA ILE A 17 -9.85 -4.60 18.53
C ILE A 17 -10.86 -5.68 18.88
N ILE A 18 -11.22 -6.57 17.93
CA ILE A 18 -12.15 -7.68 18.19
C ILE A 18 -11.61 -8.56 19.32
N ASN A 19 -10.38 -9.05 19.22
CA ASN A 19 -9.78 -9.90 20.26
C ASN A 19 -9.71 -9.20 21.63
N ALA A 20 -9.50 -7.89 21.68
CA ALA A 20 -9.54 -7.13 22.93
C ALA A 20 -10.96 -7.03 23.53
N LEU A 21 -11.99 -6.81 22.70
CA LEU A 21 -13.39 -6.76 23.14
C LEU A 21 -13.91 -8.13 23.59
N VAL A 22 -13.55 -9.20 22.88
CA VAL A 22 -13.82 -10.59 23.27
C VAL A 22 -13.24 -10.89 24.65
N ASN A 23 -11.96 -10.57 24.87
CA ASN A 23 -11.27 -10.83 26.14
C ASN A 23 -11.52 -9.78 27.24
N HIS A 24 -12.34 -8.74 27.00
CA HIS A 24 -12.66 -7.74 28.02
C HIS A 24 -13.72 -8.26 29.00
N ASN A 25 -13.32 -8.59 30.23
CA ASN A 25 -14.23 -9.08 31.26
C ASN A 25 -14.77 -7.93 32.12
N ALA A 26 -16.06 -7.66 31.98
CA ALA A 26 -16.86 -6.75 32.81
C ALA A 26 -18.28 -7.34 32.97
N GLU A 27 -18.94 -7.10 34.10
CA GLU A 27 -20.29 -7.64 34.39
C GLU A 27 -21.40 -6.91 33.61
N GLU A 28 -21.23 -5.60 33.40
CA GLU A 28 -21.99 -4.80 32.45
C GLU A 28 -20.99 -4.14 31.49
N ILE A 29 -21.28 -4.17 30.19
CA ILE A 29 -20.37 -3.72 29.13
C ILE A 29 -21.12 -2.97 28.03
N THR A 30 -20.81 -1.69 27.87
CA THR A 30 -21.19 -0.88 26.71
C THR A 30 -19.97 -0.76 25.80
N ILE A 31 -20.09 -1.18 24.55
CA ILE A 31 -19.03 -1.01 23.54
C ILE A 31 -19.25 0.31 22.81
N ASP A 32 -18.56 1.33 23.30
CA ASP A 32 -18.52 2.68 22.73
C ASP A 32 -17.07 3.11 22.42
N SER A 33 -16.92 4.34 21.92
CA SER A 33 -15.60 4.91 21.65
C SER A 33 -14.75 5.05 22.92
N ASP A 34 -15.37 5.32 24.06
CA ASP A 34 -14.73 5.50 25.36
C ASP A 34 -14.08 4.18 25.84
N LEU A 35 -14.74 3.04 25.62
CA LEU A 35 -14.19 1.72 25.88
C LEU A 35 -12.99 1.43 24.95
N LEU A 36 -13.11 1.72 23.66
CA LEU A 36 -12.00 1.52 22.72
C LEU A 36 -10.78 2.39 23.08
N GLU A 37 -10.98 3.67 23.44
CA GLU A 37 -9.89 4.52 23.93
C GLU A 37 -9.24 3.96 25.21
N ARG A 38 -10.02 3.42 26.16
CA ARG A 38 -9.53 2.78 27.39
C ARG A 38 -8.75 1.49 27.11
N LEU A 39 -9.15 0.72 26.10
CA LEU A 39 -8.43 -0.47 25.62
C LEU A 39 -7.16 -0.12 24.81
N GLY A 40 -6.99 1.15 24.43
CA GLY A 40 -5.80 1.68 23.75
C GLY A 40 -6.02 2.14 22.30
N TYR A 41 -7.21 1.92 21.75
CA TYR A 41 -7.60 2.16 20.36
C TYR A 41 -8.19 3.58 20.18
N ALA A 42 -7.33 4.59 20.35
CA ALA A 42 -7.69 6.01 20.28
C ALA A 42 -7.35 6.69 18.93
N ASP A 43 -7.22 5.91 17.86
CA ASP A 43 -7.19 6.44 16.49
C ASP A 43 -8.63 6.55 15.95
N PRO A 44 -9.04 7.68 15.34
CA PRO A 44 -10.40 7.83 14.81
C PRO A 44 -10.81 6.77 13.77
N ASN A 45 -9.86 6.07 13.15
CA ASN A 45 -10.14 4.98 12.24
C ASN A 45 -10.48 3.67 12.97
N ASP A 46 -9.88 3.44 14.15
CA ASP A 46 -10.18 2.29 15.02
C ASP A 46 -11.59 2.40 15.60
N LEU A 47 -11.99 3.61 15.99
CA LEU A 47 -13.31 3.91 16.55
C LEU A 47 -14.47 3.60 15.57
N LEU A 48 -14.20 3.48 14.27
CA LEU A 48 -15.20 3.10 13.27
C LEU A 48 -15.69 1.65 13.46
N VAL A 49 -14.94 0.79 14.15
CA VAL A 49 -15.36 -0.57 14.49
C VAL A 49 -16.64 -0.57 15.35
N VAL A 50 -16.85 0.44 16.20
CA VAL A 50 -18.11 0.59 16.97
C VAL A 50 -19.32 0.69 16.04
N ARG A 51 -19.20 1.38 14.90
CA ARG A 51 -20.30 1.45 13.92
C ARG A 51 -20.47 0.12 13.18
N LEU A 52 -19.38 -0.56 12.84
CA LEU A 52 -19.45 -1.88 12.20
C LEU A 52 -20.12 -2.92 13.11
N LEU A 53 -19.82 -2.94 14.41
CA LEU A 53 -20.46 -3.84 15.37
C LEU A 53 -21.98 -3.56 15.54
N LYS A 54 -22.44 -2.33 15.25
CA LYS A 54 -23.86 -1.95 15.20
C LYS A 54 -24.52 -2.44 13.91
N ASP A 55 -23.91 -2.18 12.75
CA ASP A 55 -24.40 -2.69 11.46
C ASP A 55 -24.44 -4.24 11.44
N LEU A 56 -23.56 -4.93 12.19
CA LEU A 56 -23.48 -6.39 12.36
C LEU A 56 -24.38 -6.99 13.47
N ASP A 57 -25.20 -6.19 14.16
CA ASP A 57 -26.09 -6.61 15.27
C ASP A 57 -25.39 -7.36 16.43
N ILE A 58 -24.12 -6.98 16.69
CA ILE A 58 -23.38 -7.39 17.88
C ILE A 58 -23.79 -6.49 19.07
N ILE A 59 -24.01 -5.19 18.81
CA ILE A 59 -24.42 -4.19 19.79
C ILE A 59 -25.49 -3.26 19.25
N ASP A 60 -26.30 -2.67 20.13
CA ASP A 60 -27.38 -1.74 19.79
C ASP A 60 -26.87 -0.31 19.46
N ASN A 61 -27.80 0.61 19.15
CA ASN A 61 -27.48 1.99 18.82
C ASN A 61 -26.76 2.77 19.95
N ASP A 62 -26.95 2.38 21.21
CA ASP A 62 -26.34 3.00 22.38
C ASP A 62 -25.03 2.30 22.80
N GLY A 63 -24.77 1.10 22.27
CA GLY A 63 -23.56 0.30 22.47
C GLY A 63 -23.74 -0.91 23.39
N ASN A 64 -24.96 -1.24 23.80
CA ASN A 64 -25.27 -2.36 24.69
C ASN A 64 -25.33 -3.69 23.91
N PRO A 65 -25.26 -4.86 24.58
CA PRO A 65 -25.42 -6.17 23.94
C PRO A 65 -26.66 -6.31 23.04
N SER A 66 -26.49 -6.82 21.82
CA SER A 66 -27.58 -7.18 20.89
C SER A 66 -27.54 -8.66 20.50
N THR A 67 -28.32 -9.06 19.49
CA THR A 67 -28.64 -10.45 19.09
C THR A 67 -27.43 -11.40 19.03
N HIS A 68 -26.26 -10.93 18.62
CA HIS A 68 -25.07 -11.76 18.45
C HIS A 68 -24.00 -11.58 19.54
N PHE A 69 -24.29 -10.84 20.62
CA PHE A 69 -23.30 -10.47 21.63
C PHE A 69 -22.72 -11.64 22.44
N GLU A 70 -23.56 -12.57 22.93
CA GLU A 70 -23.09 -13.68 23.77
C GLU A 70 -22.17 -14.64 23.00
N GLU A 71 -22.53 -14.94 21.74
CA GLU A 71 -21.67 -15.71 20.85
C GLU A 71 -20.39 -14.95 20.48
N PHE A 72 -20.46 -13.62 20.36
CA PHE A 72 -19.30 -12.77 20.11
C PHE A 72 -18.31 -12.79 21.28
N LYS A 73 -18.81 -12.71 22.52
CA LYS A 73 -17.99 -12.66 23.75
C LYS A 73 -17.23 -13.94 24.08
N ASN A 74 -17.64 -15.08 23.54
CA ASN A 74 -16.93 -16.34 23.67
C ASN A 74 -15.92 -16.54 22.50
N PRO A 75 -14.61 -16.65 22.76
CA PRO A 75 -13.58 -16.85 21.73
C PRO A 75 -13.87 -17.99 20.73
N ASP A 76 -14.46 -19.09 21.20
CA ASP A 76 -14.75 -20.26 20.36
C ASP A 76 -15.91 -19.99 19.35
N THR A 77 -16.70 -18.94 19.57
CA THR A 77 -17.87 -18.59 18.74
C THR A 77 -17.82 -17.17 18.16
N THR A 78 -16.79 -16.36 18.44
CA THR A 78 -16.66 -14.98 17.90
C THR A 78 -16.79 -14.93 16.37
N HIS A 79 -16.13 -15.85 15.67
CA HIS A 79 -16.20 -15.96 14.21
C HIS A 79 -17.61 -16.33 13.71
N LEU A 80 -18.37 -17.15 14.47
CA LEU A 80 -19.74 -17.53 14.15
C LEU A 80 -20.70 -16.34 14.32
N ALA A 81 -20.57 -15.58 15.41
CA ALA A 81 -21.36 -14.40 15.70
C ALA A 81 -21.21 -13.33 14.61
N LEU A 82 -19.95 -13.02 14.26
CA LEU A 82 -19.63 -12.06 13.20
C LEU A 82 -20.05 -12.55 11.81
N ALA A 83 -20.06 -13.87 11.55
CA ALA A 83 -20.57 -14.42 10.28
C ALA A 83 -22.10 -14.28 10.15
N LYS A 84 -22.86 -14.52 11.22
CA LYS A 84 -24.32 -14.27 11.27
C LYS A 84 -24.64 -12.79 11.09
N GLY A 85 -23.90 -11.93 11.81
CA GLY A 85 -23.98 -10.48 11.65
C GLY A 85 -23.67 -10.03 10.22
N LEU A 86 -22.61 -10.56 9.60
CA LEU A 86 -22.20 -10.24 8.23
C LEU A 86 -23.30 -10.59 7.22
N ILE A 87 -23.87 -11.80 7.30
CA ILE A 87 -24.93 -12.25 6.39
C ILE A 87 -26.20 -11.41 6.57
N THR A 88 -26.54 -11.05 7.81
CA THR A 88 -27.69 -10.19 8.13
C THR A 88 -27.48 -8.74 7.67
N ALA A 89 -26.29 -8.18 7.87
CA ALA A 89 -25.95 -6.80 7.54
C ALA A 89 -25.80 -6.56 6.03
N TYR A 90 -25.29 -7.54 5.30
CA TYR A 90 -25.04 -7.49 3.85
C TYR A 90 -26.04 -8.34 3.06
N GLU A 91 -27.27 -8.53 3.58
CA GLU A 91 -28.29 -9.44 3.04
C GLU A 91 -28.54 -9.26 1.53
N ASP A 92 -28.68 -8.02 1.05
CA ASP A 92 -28.90 -7.76 -0.39
C ASP A 92 -27.62 -7.94 -1.23
N VAL A 93 -26.43 -7.94 -0.63
CA VAL A 93 -25.19 -8.33 -1.33
C VAL A 93 -25.13 -9.83 -1.51
N PHE A 94 -25.47 -10.62 -0.49
CA PHE A 94 -25.53 -12.09 -0.60
C PHE A 94 -26.65 -12.56 -1.55
N LYS A 95 -27.77 -11.82 -1.67
CA LYS A 95 -28.80 -12.10 -2.71
C LYS A 95 -28.29 -11.87 -4.13
N ASN A 96 -27.66 -10.72 -4.39
CA ASN A 96 -27.23 -10.32 -5.73
C ASN A 96 -25.92 -11.02 -6.16
N TYR A 97 -25.04 -11.34 -5.21
CA TYR A 97 -23.74 -11.97 -5.46
C TYR A 97 -23.51 -13.15 -4.47
N PRO A 98 -24.19 -14.30 -4.63
CA PRO A 98 -24.22 -15.38 -3.63
C PRO A 98 -22.89 -16.09 -3.32
N LYS A 99 -21.80 -15.73 -4.00
CA LYS A 99 -20.44 -16.23 -3.76
C LYS A 99 -19.40 -15.12 -3.55
N LEU A 100 -19.82 -13.88 -3.27
CA LEU A 100 -18.89 -12.74 -3.16
C LEU A 100 -17.86 -12.91 -2.04
N TYR A 101 -18.21 -13.65 -0.98
CA TYR A 101 -17.31 -14.05 0.10
C TYR A 101 -16.25 -15.11 -0.29
N GLN A 102 -16.25 -15.57 -1.55
CA GLN A 102 -15.26 -16.46 -2.15
C GLN A 102 -14.44 -15.76 -3.26
N ALA A 103 -14.70 -14.46 -3.50
CA ALA A 103 -14.14 -13.70 -4.60
C ALA A 103 -12.86 -12.94 -4.21
N SER A 104 -12.07 -12.51 -5.20
CA SER A 104 -10.86 -11.70 -4.96
C SER A 104 -11.20 -10.27 -4.49
N PRO A 105 -10.28 -9.54 -3.83
CA PRO A 105 -10.51 -8.16 -3.40
C PRO A 105 -11.01 -7.22 -4.51
N ASP A 106 -10.48 -7.37 -5.73
CA ASP A 106 -10.90 -6.57 -6.89
C ASP A 106 -12.31 -6.96 -7.35
N GLN A 107 -12.68 -8.25 -7.36
CA GLN A 107 -14.03 -8.70 -7.68
C GLN A 107 -15.07 -8.26 -6.63
N VAL A 108 -14.71 -8.28 -5.34
CA VAL A 108 -15.53 -7.69 -4.27
C VAL A 108 -15.72 -6.20 -4.52
N LYS A 109 -14.64 -5.46 -4.81
CA LYS A 109 -14.71 -4.04 -5.12
C LYS A 109 -15.59 -3.74 -6.33
N GLU A 110 -15.51 -4.51 -7.42
CA GLU A 110 -16.34 -4.35 -8.62
C GLU A 110 -17.84 -4.51 -8.31
N ALA A 111 -18.22 -5.55 -7.57
CA ALA A 111 -19.61 -5.72 -7.12
C ALA A 111 -20.10 -4.55 -6.25
N PHE A 112 -19.26 -4.05 -5.34
CA PHE A 112 -19.60 -2.87 -4.53
C PHE A 112 -19.66 -1.57 -5.34
N VAL A 113 -18.87 -1.44 -6.43
CA VAL A 113 -19.02 -0.32 -7.39
C VAL A 113 -20.38 -0.36 -8.06
N ASP A 114 -20.82 -1.52 -8.57
CA ASP A 114 -22.14 -1.63 -9.21
C ASP A 114 -23.30 -1.27 -8.28
N LEU A 115 -23.18 -1.61 -6.99
CA LEU A 115 -24.20 -1.33 -5.98
C LEU A 115 -24.25 0.13 -5.52
N PHE A 116 -23.14 0.88 -5.60
CA PHE A 116 -22.98 2.18 -4.94
C PHE A 116 -22.50 3.35 -5.83
N LYS A 117 -22.08 3.13 -7.08
CA LYS A 117 -21.54 4.17 -8.00
C LYS A 117 -22.37 5.46 -8.08
N ASP A 118 -23.69 5.35 -8.14
CA ASP A 118 -24.61 6.50 -8.24
C ASP A 118 -24.95 7.14 -6.87
N LYS A 119 -24.35 6.65 -5.77
CA LYS A 119 -24.70 6.98 -4.38
C LYS A 119 -23.51 7.39 -3.51
N LYS A 120 -22.29 6.96 -3.84
CA LYS A 120 -21.06 7.14 -3.05
C LYS A 120 -19.86 7.33 -3.96
N THR A 121 -18.81 7.99 -3.47
CA THR A 121 -17.55 8.13 -4.21
C THR A 121 -16.72 6.85 -4.14
N ASP A 122 -15.91 6.60 -5.17
CA ASP A 122 -15.01 5.44 -5.30
C ASP A 122 -14.18 5.15 -4.04
N LEU A 123 -13.77 6.20 -3.32
CA LEU A 123 -13.01 6.09 -2.08
C LEU A 123 -13.83 5.48 -0.94
N ILE A 124 -15.09 5.89 -0.78
CA ILE A 124 -16.01 5.31 0.21
C ILE A 124 -16.42 3.89 -0.21
N ILE A 125 -16.64 3.66 -1.51
CA ILE A 125 -16.92 2.33 -2.05
C ILE A 125 -15.75 1.38 -1.74
N LYS A 126 -14.49 1.81 -1.97
CA LYS A 126 -13.28 1.06 -1.60
C LYS A 126 -13.24 0.75 -0.10
N TYR A 127 -13.58 1.69 0.78
CA TYR A 127 -13.58 1.40 2.22
C TYR A 127 -14.67 0.39 2.61
N ILE A 128 -15.89 0.49 2.06
CA ILE A 128 -16.96 -0.49 2.34
C ILE A 128 -16.58 -1.88 1.80
N SER A 129 -16.09 -1.98 0.56
CA SER A 129 -15.68 -3.26 -0.05
C SER A 129 -14.53 -3.92 0.71
N ASN A 130 -13.53 -3.14 1.13
CA ASN A 130 -12.42 -3.64 1.95
C ASN A 130 -12.90 -4.08 3.34
N THR A 131 -13.89 -3.39 3.93
CA THR A 131 -14.45 -3.77 5.23
C THR A 131 -15.22 -5.10 5.15
N PHE A 132 -16.03 -5.29 4.10
CA PHE A 132 -16.68 -6.58 3.84
C PHE A 132 -15.65 -7.71 3.68
N TYR A 133 -14.61 -7.49 2.86
CA TYR A 133 -13.55 -8.48 2.63
C TYR A 133 -12.77 -8.82 3.91
N GLU A 134 -12.47 -7.84 4.76
CA GLU A 134 -11.78 -8.09 6.04
C GLU A 134 -12.64 -8.92 7.00
N VAL A 135 -13.93 -8.61 7.14
CA VAL A 135 -14.83 -9.40 8.00
C VAL A 135 -14.95 -10.83 7.45
N VAL A 136 -15.04 -11.02 6.13
CA VAL A 136 -15.02 -12.35 5.49
C VAL A 136 -13.73 -13.11 5.81
N ASN A 137 -12.56 -12.46 5.72
CA ASN A 137 -11.27 -13.07 6.08
C ASN A 137 -11.23 -13.47 7.56
N TYR A 138 -11.58 -12.55 8.45
CA TYR A 138 -11.53 -12.76 9.89
C TYR A 138 -12.45 -13.90 10.35
N VAL A 139 -13.67 -14.00 9.83
CA VAL A 139 -14.58 -15.12 10.19
C VAL A 139 -14.26 -16.41 9.44
N GLY A 140 -13.61 -16.32 8.29
CA GLY A 140 -13.23 -17.45 7.44
C GLY A 140 -14.36 -17.93 6.52
N ILE A 141 -14.00 -18.22 5.26
CA ILE A 141 -14.92 -18.66 4.19
C ILE A 141 -15.76 -19.88 4.60
N ASN A 142 -15.17 -20.83 5.32
CA ASN A 142 -15.86 -22.03 5.80
C ASN A 142 -16.99 -21.71 6.79
N THR A 143 -16.79 -20.70 7.65
CA THR A 143 -17.80 -20.22 8.62
C THR A 143 -18.95 -19.55 7.88
N VAL A 144 -18.67 -18.64 6.93
CA VAL A 144 -19.71 -18.00 6.10
C VAL A 144 -20.51 -19.06 5.32
N THR A 145 -19.83 -20.03 4.72
CA THR A 145 -20.46 -21.15 3.99
C THR A 145 -21.39 -21.96 4.91
N SER A 146 -20.96 -22.24 6.15
CA SER A 146 -21.73 -23.02 7.11
C SER A 146 -22.97 -22.27 7.60
N VAL A 147 -22.85 -20.97 7.87
CA VAL A 147 -23.99 -20.13 8.30
C VAL A 147 -24.99 -19.95 7.16
N LEU A 148 -24.54 -19.71 5.93
CA LEU A 148 -25.41 -19.70 4.73
C LEU A 148 -26.08 -21.07 4.50
N GLY A 149 -25.36 -22.18 4.72
CA GLY A 149 -25.91 -23.53 4.64
C GLY A 149 -27.04 -23.76 5.65
N ASN A 150 -26.92 -23.22 6.86
CA ASN A 150 -27.94 -23.31 7.89
C ASN A 150 -29.14 -22.36 7.62
N HIS A 151 -28.92 -21.15 7.09
CA HIS A 151 -30.01 -20.23 6.71
C HIS A 151 -30.90 -20.77 5.57
N ASN A 152 -30.37 -21.65 4.71
CA ASN A 152 -31.18 -22.33 3.68
C ASN A 152 -31.97 -23.54 4.24
N ASN A 153 -31.83 -23.86 5.53
CA ASN A 153 -32.58 -24.92 6.23
C ASN A 153 -33.48 -24.32 7.32
N GLU A 154 -34.26 -23.29 6.97
CA GLU A 154 -35.38 -22.85 7.81
C GLU A 154 -36.46 -23.96 7.81
N PRO A 155 -36.90 -24.46 8.99
CA PRO A 155 -37.67 -25.69 9.05
C PRO A 155 -39.13 -25.50 8.64
N GLU A 156 -39.58 -26.31 7.67
CA GLU A 156 -41.00 -26.70 7.56
C GLU A 156 -41.50 -27.21 8.94
N PRO A 157 -42.76 -26.96 9.31
CA PRO A 157 -43.26 -27.23 10.66
C PRO A 157 -43.16 -28.71 11.02
N VAL A 158 -42.30 -29.03 11.99
CA VAL A 158 -41.96 -30.41 12.37
C VAL A 158 -43.18 -31.11 12.98
N GLU A 159 -43.83 -31.97 12.20
CA GLU A 159 -44.79 -32.95 12.72
C GLU A 159 -44.05 -33.97 13.61
N SER A 160 -44.63 -34.30 14.75
CA SER A 160 -43.88 -34.92 15.85
C SER A 160 -43.52 -36.40 15.62
N GLY A 161 -42.23 -36.68 15.37
CA GLY A 161 -41.62 -38.00 15.42
C GLY A 161 -40.61 -38.13 16.57
N VAL A 162 -40.52 -39.30 17.22
CA VAL A 162 -39.77 -39.49 18.48
C VAL A 162 -38.73 -40.60 18.35
N ALA A 163 -37.55 -40.37 18.96
CA ALA A 163 -36.41 -41.32 19.06
C ALA A 163 -35.68 -41.61 17.73
N GLU A 164 -34.47 -42.21 17.69
CA GLU A 164 -33.72 -42.93 18.73
C GLU A 164 -32.18 -42.79 18.57
N LEU A 165 -31.41 -43.20 19.59
CA LEU A 165 -29.95 -43.15 19.62
C LEU A 165 -29.30 -44.43 19.05
N SER A 166 -28.31 -44.32 18.14
CA SER A 166 -27.26 -45.36 18.02
C SER A 166 -25.96 -44.83 17.37
N GLN A 167 -24.85 -45.54 17.64
CA GLN A 167 -23.47 -45.13 17.40
C GLN A 167 -22.88 -45.68 16.07
N ALA A 168 -21.77 -45.06 15.64
CA ALA A 168 -20.66 -45.63 14.84
C ALA A 168 -20.94 -46.03 13.36
N GLY A 169 -19.86 -46.14 12.56
CA GLY A 169 -19.93 -46.85 11.25
C GLY A 169 -19.22 -46.22 10.03
N SER A 170 -17.92 -45.97 10.12
CA SER A 170 -16.92 -46.04 9.02
C SER A 170 -17.34 -46.34 7.55
N TYR A 171 -16.94 -45.44 6.65
CA TYR A 171 -16.39 -45.66 5.28
C TYR A 171 -17.23 -46.16 4.07
N GLN A 172 -17.19 -45.30 3.03
CA GLN A 172 -16.85 -45.60 1.60
C GLN A 172 -17.83 -46.23 0.58
N THR A 173 -18.18 -45.36 -0.40
CA THR A 173 -18.18 -45.59 -1.87
C THR A 173 -19.33 -46.33 -2.58
N LYS A 174 -19.48 -46.00 -3.89
CA LYS A 174 -20.20 -46.70 -4.97
C LYS A 174 -21.74 -46.73 -4.85
N ASN A 175 -22.52 -46.22 -5.81
CA ASN A 175 -22.41 -46.44 -7.25
C ASN A 175 -23.05 -45.32 -8.10
N LEU A 176 -22.70 -45.30 -9.39
CA LEU A 176 -23.51 -44.71 -10.47
C LEU A 176 -23.77 -45.82 -11.52
N PRO A 177 -25.00 -45.95 -12.03
CA PRO A 177 -25.20 -46.52 -13.36
C PRO A 177 -25.99 -45.60 -14.30
N SER A 178 -25.54 -45.61 -15.56
CA SER A 178 -26.27 -45.62 -16.83
C SER A 178 -27.79 -45.34 -16.84
N GLY A 179 -28.36 -44.54 -17.74
CA GLY A 179 -27.80 -43.84 -18.91
C GLY A 179 -28.28 -44.43 -20.25
N GLU A 180 -28.97 -43.63 -21.06
CA GLU A 180 -29.44 -43.95 -22.41
C GLU A 180 -29.47 -42.66 -23.27
N THR A 181 -29.50 -42.77 -24.60
CA THR A 181 -28.91 -41.73 -25.48
C THR A 181 -29.78 -41.18 -26.62
N ILE A 182 -29.75 -39.85 -26.75
CA ILE A 182 -29.87 -39.04 -27.99
C ILE A 182 -31.24 -38.98 -28.67
N GLY A 183 -31.78 -37.75 -28.75
CA GLY A 183 -32.61 -37.27 -29.86
C GLY A 183 -32.02 -35.96 -30.39
N LYS A 184 -31.79 -35.84 -31.71
CA LYS A 184 -31.37 -34.58 -32.35
C LYS A 184 -32.57 -33.92 -33.03
N SER A 185 -33.05 -32.79 -32.50
CA SER A 185 -34.00 -31.90 -33.18
C SER A 185 -34.04 -30.47 -32.60
N ASP A 186 -34.04 -30.33 -31.28
CA ASP A 186 -34.60 -29.12 -30.63
C ASP A 186 -33.59 -28.03 -30.25
N VAL A 187 -32.56 -27.78 -31.08
CA VAL A 187 -31.54 -26.73 -30.83
C VAL A 187 -31.62 -25.57 -31.82
N GLU A 188 -32.19 -25.76 -33.02
CA GLU A 188 -32.29 -24.70 -34.04
C GLU A 188 -33.52 -23.79 -33.84
N ASP A 189 -34.62 -24.30 -33.27
CA ASP A 189 -35.88 -23.54 -33.04
C ASP A 189 -35.79 -22.52 -31.87
N ILE A 190 -34.73 -22.56 -31.05
CA ILE A 190 -34.47 -21.53 -30.04
C ILE A 190 -33.75 -20.31 -30.66
N ILE A 191 -32.83 -20.54 -31.60
CA ILE A 191 -32.07 -19.47 -32.26
C ILE A 191 -32.91 -18.76 -33.33
N SER A 192 -33.87 -19.45 -33.95
CA SER A 192 -34.79 -18.86 -34.95
C SER A 192 -35.79 -17.83 -34.37
N ARG A 193 -35.92 -17.72 -33.04
CA ARG A 193 -36.95 -16.90 -32.37
C ARG A 193 -36.49 -15.53 -31.84
N LEU A 194 -35.25 -15.11 -32.13
CA LEU A 194 -34.70 -13.82 -31.69
C LEU A 194 -34.15 -12.93 -32.84
N SER A 195 -34.51 -13.24 -34.09
CA SER A 195 -33.96 -12.55 -35.28
C SER A 195 -34.99 -12.32 -36.40
N GLY A 196 -36.19 -11.81 -36.06
CA GLY A 196 -37.22 -11.50 -37.07
C GLY A 196 -38.21 -10.41 -36.64
N ALA A 197 -38.39 -9.42 -37.53
CA ALA A 197 -39.27 -8.24 -37.40
C ALA A 197 -38.89 -7.23 -36.28
N GLN A 198 -39.00 -5.91 -36.46
CA GLN A 198 -39.55 -5.17 -37.61
C GLN A 198 -38.81 -3.84 -37.83
N LYS A 199 -38.66 -3.45 -39.10
CA LYS A 199 -38.13 -2.16 -39.55
C LYS A 199 -39.16 -1.51 -40.49
N ASN A 200 -39.04 -0.20 -40.68
CA ASN A 200 -39.77 0.65 -41.63
C ASN A 200 -41.25 0.96 -41.31
N LEU A 201 -41.51 2.27 -41.13
CA LEU A 201 -42.63 2.98 -41.76
C LEU A 201 -42.01 4.04 -42.68
N ASP A 202 -42.61 4.28 -43.85
CA ASP A 202 -41.91 4.83 -45.02
C ASP A 202 -42.46 6.19 -45.54
N ASN A 203 -41.52 7.03 -46.01
CA ASN A 203 -41.57 7.96 -47.16
C ASN A 203 -42.68 9.02 -47.35
N ASN A 204 -42.27 10.30 -47.27
CA ASN A 204 -42.36 11.35 -48.31
C ASN A 204 -41.59 12.60 -47.80
N ALA A 205 -40.98 13.52 -48.57
CA ALA A 205 -40.78 13.76 -50.01
C ALA A 205 -39.69 14.87 -50.17
N ARG A 206 -39.04 15.19 -51.31
CA ARG A 206 -38.91 14.58 -52.66
C ARG A 206 -37.85 15.34 -53.49
N VAL A 207 -36.90 14.62 -54.10
CA VAL A 207 -36.13 14.88 -55.37
C VAL A 207 -35.82 16.33 -55.81
N LYS A 208 -34.52 16.66 -55.94
CA LYS A 208 -33.91 17.12 -57.22
C LYS A 208 -32.37 17.21 -57.20
N ASP A 209 -31.78 17.00 -58.36
CA ASP A 209 -30.34 17.11 -58.70
C ASP A 209 -29.98 18.53 -59.19
N GLU A 210 -28.69 18.93 -59.11
CA GLU A 210 -27.91 19.52 -60.24
C GLU A 210 -26.44 19.89 -59.84
N GLU A 211 -25.55 19.67 -60.82
CA GLU A 211 -24.14 20.05 -61.11
C GLU A 211 -23.19 20.80 -60.12
N SER A 212 -21.90 20.38 -60.15
CA SER A 212 -20.71 21.11 -59.67
C SER A 212 -20.16 22.08 -60.74
N PRO A 213 -19.39 23.16 -60.42
CA PRO A 213 -17.92 23.00 -60.33
C PRO A 213 -17.08 24.03 -59.51
N VAL A 214 -15.94 23.54 -58.98
CA VAL A 214 -14.57 24.12 -58.91
C VAL A 214 -14.34 25.64 -58.73
N GLN A 215 -13.70 26.00 -57.60
CA GLN A 215 -12.52 26.91 -57.49
C GLN A 215 -12.00 26.96 -56.03
N LYS A 216 -10.79 27.45 -55.71
CA LYS A 216 -9.42 26.90 -55.83
C LYS A 216 -8.46 27.88 -55.10
N GLU A 217 -7.70 27.42 -54.09
CA GLU A 217 -6.49 28.06 -53.50
C GLU A 217 -6.62 29.43 -52.77
N PRO A 218 -5.59 29.88 -51.99
CA PRO A 218 -4.30 29.23 -51.65
C PRO A 218 -4.02 29.05 -50.14
N GLU A 219 -2.90 28.37 -49.83
CA GLU A 219 -2.32 28.19 -48.49
C GLU A 219 -1.40 29.36 -48.06
N SER A 220 -0.87 29.31 -46.82
CA SER A 220 0.30 30.10 -46.38
C SER A 220 1.05 29.37 -45.24
N PRO A 221 2.38 29.56 -45.08
CA PRO A 221 3.27 28.44 -44.77
C PRO A 221 4.00 28.47 -43.41
N GLU A 222 4.65 27.35 -43.09
CA GLU A 222 5.61 27.18 -41.98
C GLU A 222 6.96 27.89 -42.21
N PRO A 223 7.73 28.22 -41.14
CA PRO A 223 9.06 28.83 -41.25
C PRO A 223 10.21 27.80 -41.31
N THR A 224 11.20 28.05 -42.17
CA THR A 224 12.46 27.30 -42.27
C THR A 224 13.63 27.94 -41.50
N PRO A 225 14.69 27.18 -41.13
CA PRO A 225 15.85 27.67 -40.38
C PRO A 225 16.95 28.29 -41.26
N PRO A 226 17.84 29.13 -40.70
CA PRO A 226 19.05 29.63 -41.36
C PRO A 226 20.21 28.59 -41.35
N PRO A 227 21.21 28.73 -42.24
CA PRO A 227 22.29 27.74 -42.46
C PRO A 227 23.53 27.96 -41.56
N ALA A 228 24.50 27.04 -41.70
CA ALA A 228 25.85 27.14 -41.15
C ALA A 228 26.89 27.38 -42.26
N GLU A 229 28.02 27.99 -41.90
CA GLU A 229 29.29 27.97 -42.64
C GLU A 229 30.45 27.75 -41.63
N ASP A 230 31.56 27.20 -42.12
CA ASP A 230 32.76 26.80 -41.36
C ASP A 230 33.66 28.02 -40.98
N GLU A 231 34.89 27.95 -40.43
CA GLU A 231 35.91 26.87 -40.32
C GLU A 231 36.98 27.23 -39.25
N GLN A 232 37.84 26.27 -38.86
CA GLN A 232 39.15 26.43 -38.16
C GLN A 232 39.11 27.00 -36.69
N ALA A 233 39.74 26.40 -35.68
CA ALA A 233 41.18 26.17 -35.41
C ALA A 233 41.98 27.50 -35.22
N GLU A 234 42.82 27.73 -34.21
CA GLU A 234 43.56 26.83 -33.28
C GLU A 234 43.55 27.35 -31.81
N ALA A 235 44.23 26.64 -30.90
CA ALA A 235 44.71 27.14 -29.61
C ALA A 235 46.26 27.14 -29.61
N PRO A 236 46.96 28.03 -28.87
CA PRO A 236 47.40 27.64 -27.53
C PRO A 236 47.67 28.80 -26.52
N SER A 237 48.02 28.42 -25.27
CA SER A 237 48.72 29.22 -24.21
C SER A 237 48.06 30.51 -23.70
N ALA A 238 47.80 30.70 -22.40
CA ALA A 238 48.62 30.60 -21.17
C ALA A 238 49.43 31.88 -20.87
N GLU A 239 49.67 32.14 -19.56
CA GLU A 239 50.33 33.33 -18.98
C GLU A 239 49.55 34.66 -19.11
N LYS A 240 49.68 35.67 -18.22
CA LYS A 240 49.96 35.72 -16.76
C LYS A 240 49.82 37.20 -16.31
N GLU A 241 49.44 37.43 -15.04
CA GLU A 241 49.72 38.68 -14.29
C GLU A 241 49.19 40.00 -14.94
N ASP A 242 49.31 41.18 -14.35
CA ASP A 242 48.92 41.62 -13.00
C ASP A 242 48.66 43.15 -13.06
N SER A 243 47.85 43.68 -12.12
CA SER A 243 47.80 45.12 -11.78
C SER A 243 47.20 46.09 -12.85
N LYS A 244 46.75 47.32 -12.54
CA LYS A 244 46.61 48.03 -11.25
C LYS A 244 45.59 49.20 -11.33
N GLU A 245 45.08 49.58 -10.16
CA GLU A 245 44.67 50.92 -9.70
C GLU A 245 44.14 52.00 -10.68
N SER A 246 42.92 52.48 -10.43
CA SER A 246 42.70 53.83 -9.86
C SER A 246 41.20 54.11 -9.59
N GLU A 247 40.80 55.15 -8.85
CA GLU A 247 41.16 55.56 -7.47
C GLU A 247 40.12 56.62 -6.99
N THR A 248 40.01 56.87 -5.68
CA THR A 248 39.24 57.98 -5.03
C THR A 248 37.70 57.87 -5.11
N ASN A 249 36.88 58.33 -4.14
CA ASN A 249 37.09 58.98 -2.82
C ASN A 249 36.03 58.37 -1.83
N LYS A 250 36.37 58.00 -0.57
CA LYS A 250 36.44 58.83 0.67
C LYS A 250 35.10 59.51 1.07
N VAL A 251 34.68 59.65 2.33
CA VAL A 251 35.05 59.19 3.71
C VAL A 251 33.85 59.62 4.62
N SER A 252 33.48 59.10 5.80
CA SER A 252 34.09 58.26 6.87
C SER A 252 32.99 57.31 7.45
N GLU A 253 33.05 56.60 8.60
CA GLU A 253 34.06 56.43 9.67
C GLU A 253 34.03 54.97 10.21
N ASN A 254 35.03 54.58 11.01
CA ASN A 254 35.33 53.19 11.44
C ASN A 254 35.34 53.10 13.01
N PRO A 255 35.79 52.05 13.75
CA PRO A 255 36.64 50.90 13.36
C PRO A 255 36.31 49.47 13.91
N VAL A 256 36.58 48.45 13.06
CA VAL A 256 37.40 47.23 13.34
C VAL A 256 36.92 46.16 14.36
N ASN A 257 36.66 44.92 13.87
CA ASN A 257 37.67 43.83 13.89
C ASN A 257 37.38 42.73 12.84
N ASN A 258 38.37 41.91 12.48
CA ASN A 258 38.39 41.06 11.27
C ASN A 258 38.37 39.54 11.51
N GLN A 259 37.64 38.82 10.63
CA GLN A 259 37.91 37.46 10.09
C GLN A 259 37.98 36.23 11.03
N PRO A 260 37.96 34.98 10.52
CA PRO A 260 37.57 34.49 9.17
C PRO A 260 36.43 33.44 9.20
N GLU A 261 35.98 32.97 8.03
CA GLU A 261 35.24 31.69 7.90
C GLU A 261 36.18 30.47 8.00
N PRO A 262 35.70 29.33 8.55
CA PRO A 262 36.30 28.02 8.33
C PRO A 262 35.35 27.00 7.69
N SER A 263 35.84 26.26 6.69
CA SER A 263 35.18 25.12 6.05
C SER A 263 35.14 23.87 6.99
N PRO A 264 34.54 22.72 6.60
CA PRO A 264 33.80 21.87 7.54
C PRO A 264 34.66 21.14 8.58
N ALA A 265 34.24 21.22 9.84
CA ALA A 265 34.81 20.45 10.94
C ALA A 265 34.40 18.96 10.86
N LYS A 266 35.37 18.06 10.95
CA LYS A 266 35.14 16.64 11.24
C LYS A 266 34.62 16.51 12.67
N LEU A 267 33.53 15.77 12.87
CA LEU A 267 32.93 15.59 14.21
C LEU A 267 33.53 14.40 14.97
N ASP A 268 34.86 14.38 15.09
CA ASP A 268 35.55 13.53 16.06
C ASP A 268 35.60 14.26 17.42
N MET A 269 34.80 13.80 18.39
CA MET A 269 34.88 14.27 19.79
C MET A 269 34.96 13.11 20.77
N PRO A 270 35.96 13.07 21.68
CA PRO A 270 36.16 11.95 22.60
C PRO A 270 35.29 12.06 23.86
N LEU A 271 35.10 10.92 24.55
CA LEU A 271 34.59 10.89 25.92
C LEU A 271 35.60 11.59 26.85
N ASN A 272 35.22 12.74 27.40
CA ASN A 272 35.88 13.28 28.59
C ASN A 272 35.06 12.98 29.85
N LYS A 273 35.70 12.48 30.90
CA LYS A 273 35.06 12.18 32.19
C LYS A 273 35.10 13.42 33.08
N SER A 274 34.01 14.19 33.08
CA SER A 274 33.76 15.19 34.13
C SER A 274 33.00 14.54 35.28
N THR A 275 33.54 14.63 36.49
CA THR A 275 32.93 14.11 37.72
C THR A 275 31.91 15.10 38.29
N GLU A 276 30.65 14.70 38.38
CA GLU A 276 29.64 15.34 39.24
C GLU A 276 29.38 14.49 40.50
N PRO A 277 28.97 15.09 41.64
CA PRO A 277 28.98 14.41 42.93
C PRO A 277 27.81 13.45 43.15
N GLU A 278 28.08 12.30 43.78
CA GLU A 278 27.04 11.36 44.22
C GLU A 278 26.20 11.94 45.36
N VAL A 279 24.94 12.30 45.08
CA VAL A 279 23.96 12.65 46.13
C VAL A 279 22.59 11.99 45.88
N ASN A 280 22.33 10.95 46.68
CA ASN A 280 21.00 10.41 47.04
C ASN A 280 20.16 9.71 45.95
N THR A 281 20.38 8.40 45.81
CA THR A 281 19.81 7.46 44.83
C THR A 281 18.32 7.10 44.99
N GLN A 282 17.48 7.94 45.61
CA GLN A 282 16.04 7.64 45.85
C GLN A 282 15.03 8.65 45.30
N ARG A 283 15.45 9.73 44.61
CA ARG A 283 14.52 10.69 43.98
C ARG A 283 14.40 10.59 42.45
N GLY A 284 15.39 10.00 41.77
CA GLY A 284 15.54 10.10 40.32
C GLY A 284 14.56 9.28 39.47
N GLU A 285 14.16 8.07 39.89
CA GLU A 285 13.35 7.19 39.04
C GLU A 285 11.92 7.70 38.75
N PRO A 286 11.16 8.23 39.73
CA PRO A 286 9.81 8.75 39.47
C PRO A 286 9.84 9.96 38.53
N GLU A 287 10.74 10.91 38.77
CA GLU A 287 10.90 12.11 37.95
C GLU A 287 11.31 11.75 36.52
N HIS A 288 12.26 10.82 36.36
CA HIS A 288 12.68 10.33 35.06
C HIS A 288 11.54 9.66 34.28
N LYS A 289 10.73 8.82 34.94
CA LYS A 289 9.56 8.14 34.35
C LYS A 289 8.43 9.10 33.96
N VAL A 290 8.24 10.18 34.72
CA VAL A 290 7.28 11.25 34.37
C VAL A 290 7.77 12.07 33.17
N VAL A 291 9.04 12.48 33.16
CA VAL A 291 9.66 13.21 32.03
C VAL A 291 9.63 12.37 30.74
N GLN A 292 9.92 11.07 30.84
CA GLN A 292 9.80 10.10 29.76
C GLN A 292 8.37 10.07 29.19
N LYS A 293 7.34 9.86 30.03
CA LYS A 293 5.93 9.83 29.62
C LYS A 293 5.51 11.14 28.95
N ALA A 294 5.96 12.28 29.47
CA ALA A 294 5.66 13.60 28.93
C ALA A 294 6.31 13.83 27.54
N LEU A 295 7.57 13.43 27.36
CA LEU A 295 8.26 13.52 26.06
C LEU A 295 7.57 12.67 24.98
N PHE A 296 7.24 11.41 25.30
CA PHE A 296 6.53 10.54 24.35
C PHE A 296 5.15 11.10 23.98
N ARG A 297 4.31 11.47 24.95
CA ARG A 297 2.99 12.08 24.66
C ARG A 297 3.12 13.39 23.88
N LYS A 298 4.10 14.25 24.17
CA LYS A 298 4.35 15.46 23.36
C LYS A 298 4.68 15.12 21.91
N SER A 299 5.53 14.10 21.69
CA SER A 299 5.90 13.68 20.33
C SER A 299 4.72 13.09 19.54
N GLU A 300 3.81 12.39 20.20
CA GLU A 300 2.59 11.85 19.58
C GLU A 300 1.63 12.98 19.17
N LEU A 301 1.39 13.94 20.08
CA LEU A 301 0.53 15.10 19.80
C LEU A 301 1.08 15.95 18.66
N LEU A 302 2.39 16.26 18.65
CA LEU A 302 3.01 17.02 17.57
C LEU A 302 2.97 16.28 16.22
N PHE A 303 3.09 14.95 16.21
CA PHE A 303 2.92 14.13 15.00
C PHE A 303 1.46 14.13 14.50
N LYS A 304 0.47 13.94 15.39
CA LYS A 304 -0.96 14.01 15.05
C LYS A 304 -1.35 15.40 14.53
N MET A 305 -0.77 16.46 15.09
CA MET A 305 -0.94 17.86 14.66
C MET A 305 -0.09 18.26 13.44
N LYS A 306 0.76 17.37 12.90
CA LYS A 306 1.66 17.63 11.75
C LYS A 306 2.62 18.82 11.96
N ARG A 307 2.99 19.11 13.22
CA ARG A 307 3.91 20.21 13.62
C ARG A 307 5.35 19.73 13.56
N TRP A 308 5.85 19.48 12.34
CA TRP A 308 7.11 18.79 12.07
C TRP A 308 8.34 19.52 12.67
N GLU A 309 8.35 20.85 12.60
CA GLU A 309 9.43 21.73 13.07
C GLU A 309 9.67 21.62 14.57
N GLU A 310 8.60 21.47 15.36
CA GLU A 310 8.68 21.25 16.81
C GLU A 310 8.86 19.77 17.17
N LEU A 311 8.41 18.87 16.28
CA LEU A 311 8.50 17.44 16.49
C LEU A 311 9.95 16.94 16.39
N VAL A 312 10.70 17.35 15.36
CA VAL A 312 12.12 16.97 15.17
C VAL A 312 12.95 17.15 16.46
N PRO A 313 13.04 18.35 17.08
CA PRO A 313 13.81 18.54 18.32
C PRO A 313 13.16 17.91 19.56
N THR A 314 11.89 17.49 19.49
CA THR A 314 11.27 16.68 20.55
C THR A 314 11.70 15.21 20.44
N LEU A 315 11.78 14.68 19.22
CA LEU A 315 12.24 13.31 18.94
C LEU A 315 13.75 13.16 19.18
N GLU A 316 14.56 14.15 18.84
CA GLU A 316 16.00 14.17 19.15
C GLU A 316 16.26 14.12 20.66
N LYS A 317 15.40 14.77 21.47
CA LYS A 317 15.45 14.69 22.94
C LYS A 317 15.01 13.33 23.49
N ILE A 318 14.17 12.58 22.76
CA ILE A 318 13.84 11.19 23.10
C ILE A 318 15.04 10.29 22.77
N ILE A 319 15.58 10.40 21.54
CA ILE A 319 16.69 9.58 21.06
C ILE A 319 17.92 9.80 21.94
N SER A 320 18.41 11.03 22.09
CA SER A 320 19.61 11.34 22.89
C SER A 320 19.53 10.92 24.38
N ARG A 321 18.33 10.78 24.96
CA ARG A 321 18.14 10.35 26.35
C ARG A 321 17.96 8.85 26.53
N TYR A 322 17.30 8.19 25.59
CA TYR A 322 16.83 6.81 25.76
C TYR A 322 17.50 5.80 24.81
N ASP A 323 18.29 6.26 23.84
CA ASP A 323 19.03 5.43 22.88
C ASP A 323 20.35 4.92 23.45
N ASN A 324 20.29 4.17 24.56
CA ASN A 324 21.46 3.63 25.26
C ASN A 324 21.14 2.36 26.06
N GLU A 325 22.17 1.63 26.47
CA GLU A 325 22.09 0.33 27.15
C GLU A 325 21.34 0.35 28.50
N LYS A 326 21.13 1.53 29.11
CA LYS A 326 20.38 1.66 30.36
C LYS A 326 18.86 1.47 30.16
N TYR A 327 18.35 1.64 28.94
CA TYR A 327 16.91 1.60 28.66
C TYR A 327 16.52 0.62 27.53
N PRO A 328 16.91 -0.67 27.61
CA PRO A 328 16.66 -1.65 26.54
C PRO A 328 15.17 -1.86 26.27
N HIS A 329 14.33 -1.74 27.30
CA HIS A 329 12.86 -1.78 27.20
C HIS A 329 12.26 -0.63 26.38
N LEU A 330 13.03 0.43 26.07
CA LEU A 330 12.61 1.55 25.23
C LEU A 330 13.08 1.44 23.77
N LYS A 331 13.79 0.37 23.37
CA LYS A 331 14.32 0.19 22.01
C LYS A 331 13.27 0.44 20.93
N ASN A 332 12.04 -0.06 21.10
CA ASN A 332 10.94 0.17 20.16
C ASN A 332 10.45 1.63 20.14
N ALA A 333 10.26 2.24 21.30
CA ALA A 333 9.83 3.63 21.41
C ALA A 333 10.87 4.62 20.84
N VAL A 334 12.17 4.33 21.03
CA VAL A 334 13.28 5.06 20.40
C VAL A 334 13.28 4.86 18.87
N SER A 335 13.08 3.63 18.39
CA SER A 335 13.08 3.35 16.94
C SER A 335 11.93 4.03 16.21
N LYS A 336 10.73 3.98 16.80
CA LYS A 336 9.55 4.75 16.34
C LYS A 336 9.82 6.27 16.39
N ALA A 337 10.64 6.76 17.32
CA ALA A 337 11.09 8.15 17.33
C ALA A 337 12.10 8.49 16.22
N VAL A 338 13.08 7.62 15.91
CA VAL A 338 14.02 7.82 14.79
C VAL A 338 13.28 7.83 13.44
N MET A 339 12.33 6.90 13.24
CA MET A 339 11.46 6.89 12.06
C MET A 339 10.64 8.18 11.95
N ARG A 340 9.93 8.58 13.01
CA ARG A 340 9.14 9.82 13.00
C ARG A 340 10.02 11.05 12.74
N ARG A 341 11.29 11.05 13.16
CA ARG A 341 12.26 12.14 12.89
C ARG A 341 12.57 12.21 11.40
N ALA A 342 12.89 11.08 10.76
CA ALA A 342 13.14 11.04 9.32
C ALA A 342 11.91 11.44 8.49
N ILE A 343 10.72 10.96 8.85
CA ILE A 343 9.45 11.36 8.20
C ILE A 343 9.21 12.87 8.34
N SER A 344 9.45 13.44 9.53
CA SER A 344 9.29 14.87 9.78
C SER A 344 10.27 15.70 8.94
N LEU A 345 11.55 15.30 8.90
CA LEU A 345 12.58 15.97 8.09
C LEU A 345 12.26 15.89 6.60
N LEU A 346 11.72 14.77 6.10
CA LEU A 346 11.22 14.65 4.73
C LEU A 346 10.03 15.59 4.46
N LYS A 347 9.08 15.73 5.39
CA LYS A 347 7.98 16.71 5.27
C LYS A 347 8.42 18.17 5.34
N LEU A 348 9.63 18.42 5.84
CA LEU A 348 10.31 19.72 5.84
C LEU A 348 11.26 19.92 4.64
N ASN A 349 11.33 18.97 3.69
CA ASN A 349 12.31 18.91 2.61
C ASN A 349 13.80 18.90 3.08
N ARG A 350 14.06 18.58 4.35
CA ARG A 350 15.38 18.52 4.99
C ARG A 350 16.06 17.15 4.77
N SER A 351 16.06 16.69 3.53
CA SER A 351 16.50 15.33 3.14
C SER A 351 17.93 14.99 3.56
N LYS A 352 18.84 15.97 3.55
CA LYS A 352 20.24 15.81 3.99
C LYS A 352 20.36 15.39 5.47
N GLU A 353 19.41 15.81 6.31
CA GLU A 353 19.37 15.47 7.74
C GLU A 353 18.55 14.20 8.00
N ALA A 354 17.59 13.88 7.12
CA ALA A 354 16.84 12.63 7.19
C ALA A 354 17.74 11.41 6.88
N LEU A 355 18.68 11.53 5.94
CA LEU A 355 19.49 10.41 5.47
C LEU A 355 20.34 9.72 6.57
N PRO A 356 21.09 10.42 7.45
CA PRO A 356 21.76 9.79 8.59
C PRO A 356 20.80 9.09 9.56
N ALA A 357 19.61 9.67 9.80
CA ALA A 357 18.60 9.06 10.66
C ALA A 357 18.04 7.77 10.07
N LEU A 358 17.85 7.70 8.75
CA LEU A 358 17.39 6.50 8.05
C LEU A 358 18.45 5.41 8.06
N ASN A 359 19.70 5.75 7.75
CA ASN A 359 20.85 4.83 7.85
C ASN A 359 20.97 4.25 9.28
N GLN A 360 20.73 5.04 10.33
CA GLN A 360 20.72 4.59 11.73
C GLN A 360 19.63 3.53 12.02
N VAL A 361 18.44 3.63 11.43
CA VAL A 361 17.39 2.61 11.56
C VAL A 361 17.77 1.35 10.80
N ILE A 362 18.17 1.50 9.53
CA ILE A 362 18.52 0.38 8.64
C ILE A 362 19.63 -0.48 9.28
N ALA A 363 20.73 0.14 9.72
CA ALA A 363 21.87 -0.56 10.31
C ALA A 363 21.53 -1.34 11.60
N ARG A 364 20.48 -0.94 12.34
CA ARG A 364 20.08 -1.57 13.61
C ARG A 364 19.05 -2.68 13.48
N PHE A 365 18.30 -2.70 12.38
CA PHE A 365 17.09 -3.51 12.25
C PHE A 365 16.95 -4.26 10.92
N LYS A 366 17.93 -4.15 10.01
CA LYS A 366 17.95 -4.93 8.76
C LYS A 366 17.85 -6.44 9.02
N ASP A 367 18.60 -6.97 9.99
CA ASP A 367 18.69 -8.41 10.28
C ASP A 367 17.92 -8.77 11.57
N SER A 368 16.71 -8.21 11.78
CA SER A 368 15.95 -8.41 13.02
C SER A 368 14.70 -9.27 12.80
N ASP A 369 14.62 -10.41 13.50
CA ASP A 369 13.50 -11.38 13.46
C ASP A 369 12.18 -10.89 14.11
N ASN A 370 12.09 -9.59 14.39
CA ASN A 370 10.93 -8.99 15.03
C ASN A 370 10.21 -8.12 14.00
N GLN A 371 8.96 -8.45 13.66
CA GLN A 371 8.22 -7.81 12.57
C GLN A 371 8.12 -6.28 12.71
N ASP A 372 7.95 -5.80 13.94
CA ASP A 372 7.87 -4.37 14.26
C ASP A 372 9.19 -3.64 13.93
N PHE A 373 10.35 -4.28 14.14
CA PHE A 373 11.67 -3.78 13.75
C PHE A 373 11.98 -4.01 12.26
N TYR A 374 11.64 -5.18 11.72
CA TYR A 374 11.81 -5.51 10.31
C TYR A 374 11.08 -4.49 9.42
N ASN A 375 9.81 -4.18 9.73
CA ASN A 375 9.01 -3.18 9.04
C ASN A 375 9.56 -1.76 9.22
N GLN A 376 10.21 -1.46 10.36
CA GLN A 376 10.85 -0.16 10.59
C GLN A 376 12.11 0.02 9.72
N ALA A 377 12.92 -1.03 9.52
CA ALA A 377 14.01 -1.01 8.55
C ALA A 377 13.49 -0.90 7.11
N SER A 378 12.47 -1.67 6.73
CA SER A 378 11.86 -1.63 5.40
C SER A 378 11.35 -0.22 5.03
N HIS A 379 10.56 0.40 5.92
CA HIS A 379 10.15 1.79 5.76
C HIS A 379 11.35 2.75 5.63
N ALA A 380 12.40 2.56 6.42
CA ALA A 380 13.58 3.42 6.34
C ALA A 380 14.34 3.27 5.01
N MET A 381 14.41 2.06 4.44
CA MET A 381 14.95 1.82 3.09
C MET A 381 14.10 2.52 2.03
N LEU A 382 12.76 2.39 2.08
CA LEU A 382 11.83 3.06 1.15
C LEU A 382 11.96 4.60 1.20
N TYR A 383 12.13 5.17 2.39
CA TYR A 383 12.39 6.61 2.55
C TYR A 383 13.78 7.03 2.09
N LYS A 384 14.81 6.19 2.26
CA LYS A 384 16.15 6.45 1.71
C LYS A 384 16.12 6.44 0.17
N ALA A 385 15.43 5.50 -0.44
CA ALA A 385 15.26 5.44 -1.90
C ALA A 385 14.64 6.74 -2.43
N GLN A 386 13.56 7.21 -1.80
CA GLN A 386 12.91 8.48 -2.16
C GLN A 386 13.85 9.71 -2.03
N ILE A 387 14.83 9.69 -1.12
CA ILE A 387 15.85 10.75 -1.04
C ILE A 387 16.83 10.68 -2.22
N LEU A 388 17.35 9.47 -2.50
CA LEU A 388 18.35 9.25 -3.55
C LEU A 388 17.78 9.49 -4.96
N GLU A 389 16.51 9.10 -5.20
CA GLU A 389 15.74 9.47 -6.40
C GLU A 389 15.73 11.00 -6.58
N ASN A 390 15.35 11.74 -5.53
CA ASN A 390 15.24 13.20 -5.57
C ASN A 390 16.60 13.92 -5.65
N SER A 391 17.71 13.27 -5.31
CA SER A 391 19.06 13.82 -5.45
C SER A 391 19.80 13.37 -6.72
N GLY A 392 19.22 12.47 -7.51
CA GLY A 392 19.87 11.89 -8.70
C GLY A 392 21.09 11.00 -8.38
N ASP A 393 21.17 10.44 -7.18
CA ASP A 393 22.31 9.61 -6.76
C ASP A 393 22.07 8.13 -7.10
N SER A 394 22.24 7.81 -8.38
CA SER A 394 22.05 6.46 -8.91
C SER A 394 23.04 5.43 -8.37
N GLN A 395 24.17 5.85 -7.76
CA GLN A 395 25.23 4.94 -7.28
C GLN A 395 24.82 4.21 -6.00
N GLU A 396 24.21 4.90 -5.03
CA GLU A 396 23.62 4.23 -3.86
C GLU A 396 22.24 3.62 -4.16
N LEU A 397 21.53 4.11 -5.19
CA LEU A 397 20.13 3.75 -5.44
C LEU A 397 19.93 2.30 -5.93
N LEU A 398 20.72 1.83 -6.90
CA LEU A 398 20.59 0.46 -7.41
C LEU A 398 20.91 -0.63 -6.35
N PRO A 399 22.01 -0.54 -5.57
CA PRO A 399 22.25 -1.45 -4.44
C PRO A 399 21.11 -1.43 -3.40
N LEU A 400 20.54 -0.25 -3.12
CA LEU A 400 19.40 -0.12 -2.21
C LEU A 400 18.13 -0.77 -2.78
N TYR A 401 17.83 -0.61 -4.07
CA TYR A 401 16.70 -1.28 -4.71
C TYR A 401 16.83 -2.81 -4.69
N ASN A 402 18.02 -3.36 -4.92
CA ASN A 402 18.25 -4.80 -4.74
C ASN A 402 17.94 -5.21 -3.29
N THR A 403 18.50 -4.48 -2.32
CA THR A 403 18.26 -4.73 -0.88
C THR A 403 16.77 -4.64 -0.50
N ILE A 404 15.97 -3.79 -1.16
CA ILE A 404 14.53 -3.68 -0.92
C ILE A 404 13.76 -4.83 -1.57
N VAL A 405 14.10 -5.21 -2.81
CA VAL A 405 13.43 -6.29 -3.54
C VAL A 405 13.73 -7.66 -2.93
N ASP A 406 15.00 -7.92 -2.59
CA ASP A 406 15.43 -9.18 -1.98
C ASP A 406 14.95 -9.31 -0.51
N ARG A 407 14.40 -8.22 0.04
CA ARG A 407 13.79 -8.16 1.37
C ARG A 407 12.27 -8.35 1.34
N LEU A 408 11.55 -7.58 0.52
CA LEU A 408 10.10 -7.45 0.61
C LEU A 408 9.35 -8.56 -0.16
N ASP A 409 8.78 -9.48 0.59
CA ASP A 409 7.91 -10.56 0.10
C ASP A 409 6.41 -10.25 0.25
N GLU A 410 5.56 -11.21 -0.12
CA GLU A 410 4.08 -11.12 -0.04
C GLU A 410 3.53 -10.95 1.40
N SER A 411 4.33 -11.22 2.45
CA SER A 411 3.94 -10.97 3.85
C SER A 411 4.12 -9.51 4.29
N SER A 412 4.74 -8.69 3.43
CA SER A 412 4.99 -7.27 3.69
C SER A 412 3.70 -6.44 3.70
N GLU A 413 3.70 -5.33 4.45
CA GLU A 413 2.54 -4.44 4.48
C GLU A 413 2.17 -3.93 3.07
N ILE A 414 0.87 -3.89 2.73
CA ILE A 414 0.37 -3.50 1.40
C ILE A 414 0.94 -2.14 0.91
N GLN A 415 1.12 -1.17 1.82
CA GLN A 415 1.69 0.15 1.49
C GLN A 415 3.21 0.12 1.15
N MET A 416 3.90 -0.98 1.46
CA MET A 416 5.22 -1.29 0.94
C MET A 416 5.12 -1.96 -0.43
N LEU A 417 4.18 -2.90 -0.62
CA LEU A 417 3.97 -3.59 -1.90
C LEU A 417 3.57 -2.63 -3.03
N GLU A 418 2.67 -1.66 -2.76
CA GLU A 418 2.32 -0.58 -3.70
C GLU A 418 3.54 0.26 -4.14
N LYS A 419 4.59 0.35 -3.31
CA LYS A 419 5.86 1.03 -3.63
C LYS A 419 6.89 0.09 -4.26
N LEU A 420 6.86 -1.19 -3.89
CA LEU A 420 7.77 -2.22 -4.38
C LEU A 420 7.65 -2.36 -5.90
N ASP A 421 6.44 -2.31 -6.45
CA ASP A 421 6.25 -2.33 -7.91
C ASP A 421 6.98 -1.16 -8.60
N GLY A 422 6.78 0.07 -8.12
CA GLY A 422 7.50 1.24 -8.63
C GLY A 422 9.02 1.14 -8.48
N ILE A 423 9.50 0.43 -7.46
CA ILE A 423 10.92 0.13 -7.25
C ILE A 423 11.41 -0.93 -8.25
N TYR A 424 10.66 -2.01 -8.52
CA TYR A 424 11.01 -2.99 -9.55
C TYR A 424 11.21 -2.34 -10.92
N LEU A 425 10.31 -1.42 -11.30
CA LEU A 425 10.38 -0.71 -12.59
C LEU A 425 11.60 0.21 -12.67
N LYS A 426 11.80 1.10 -11.68
CA LYS A 426 12.98 2.00 -11.63
C LYS A 426 14.30 1.22 -11.53
N ARG A 427 14.31 0.08 -10.83
CA ARG A 427 15.46 -0.83 -10.74
C ARG A 427 15.80 -1.46 -12.08
N PHE A 428 14.78 -1.88 -12.83
CA PHE A 428 14.97 -2.41 -14.19
C PHE A 428 15.56 -1.34 -15.12
N ASP A 429 15.06 -0.10 -15.08
CA ASP A 429 15.62 1.00 -15.86
C ASP A 429 17.09 1.29 -15.52
N LEU A 430 17.44 1.40 -14.23
CA LEU A 430 18.83 1.56 -13.79
C LEU A 430 19.71 0.36 -14.22
N ILE A 431 19.18 -0.86 -14.28
CA ILE A 431 19.95 -2.03 -14.73
C ILE A 431 20.20 -1.96 -16.24
N LEU A 432 19.24 -1.51 -17.05
CA LEU A 432 19.46 -1.25 -18.48
C LEU A 432 20.57 -0.21 -18.69
N GLU A 433 20.59 0.88 -17.90
CA GLU A 433 21.63 1.91 -17.95
C GLU A 433 23.05 1.36 -17.66
N THR A 434 23.18 0.28 -16.86
CA THR A 434 24.49 -0.34 -16.61
C THR A 434 25.07 -1.09 -17.82
N ASN A 435 24.25 -1.44 -18.81
CA ASN A 435 24.57 -2.29 -19.96
C ASN A 435 25.21 -3.65 -19.59
N LYS A 436 24.95 -4.16 -18.37
CA LYS A 436 25.46 -5.46 -17.89
C LYS A 436 24.51 -6.57 -18.30
N LYS A 437 24.80 -7.23 -19.43
CA LYS A 437 23.94 -8.22 -20.09
C LYS A 437 23.32 -9.25 -19.13
N ASP A 438 24.11 -9.88 -18.27
CA ASP A 438 23.61 -10.89 -17.32
C ASP A 438 22.60 -10.31 -16.32
N GLN A 439 22.80 -9.07 -15.87
CA GLN A 439 21.87 -8.36 -14.98
C GLN A 439 20.60 -7.95 -15.72
N ILE A 440 20.71 -7.58 -17.01
CA ILE A 440 19.57 -7.26 -17.87
C ILE A 440 18.71 -8.51 -18.09
N LEU A 441 19.31 -9.68 -18.36
CA LEU A 441 18.56 -10.94 -18.51
C LEU A 441 17.83 -11.33 -17.22
N ASP A 442 18.49 -11.27 -16.08
CA ASP A 442 17.89 -11.54 -14.75
C ASP A 442 16.75 -10.57 -14.44
N ALA A 443 16.98 -9.25 -14.60
CA ALA A 443 16.00 -8.23 -14.28
C ALA A 443 14.80 -8.23 -15.24
N SER A 444 15.01 -8.45 -16.54
CA SER A 444 13.93 -8.63 -17.51
C SER A 444 13.07 -9.83 -17.14
N SER A 445 13.68 -10.98 -16.85
CA SER A 445 12.96 -12.22 -16.53
C SER A 445 12.12 -12.06 -15.25
N LYS A 446 12.69 -11.48 -14.19
CA LYS A 446 11.98 -11.19 -12.92
C LYS A 446 10.88 -10.14 -13.07
N LEU A 447 11.02 -9.18 -13.99
CA LEU A 447 9.96 -8.19 -14.28
C LEU A 447 8.79 -8.87 -15.01
N ILE A 448 9.08 -9.68 -16.02
CA ILE A 448 8.07 -10.46 -16.76
C ILE A 448 7.34 -11.39 -15.79
N GLU A 449 8.06 -12.17 -14.99
CA GLU A 449 7.49 -13.09 -13.99
C GLU A 449 6.58 -12.37 -12.99
N ARG A 450 7.02 -11.24 -12.41
CA ARG A 450 6.24 -10.48 -11.42
C ARG A 450 4.94 -9.89 -11.99
N PHE A 451 4.90 -9.47 -13.26
CA PHE A 451 3.79 -8.69 -13.82
C PHE A 451 2.97 -9.41 -14.90
N LYS A 452 3.40 -10.57 -15.42
CA LYS A 452 2.66 -11.37 -16.40
C LYS A 452 1.28 -11.74 -15.85
N GLY A 453 0.23 -11.53 -16.64
CA GLY A 453 -1.16 -11.78 -16.25
C GLY A 453 -1.80 -10.74 -15.32
N SER A 454 -1.04 -9.79 -14.76
CA SER A 454 -1.58 -8.77 -13.83
C SER A 454 -2.48 -7.72 -14.50
N GLY A 455 -2.46 -7.62 -15.83
CA GLY A 455 -3.09 -6.54 -16.60
C GLY A 455 -2.45 -5.15 -16.40
N ARG A 456 -1.37 -5.05 -15.61
CA ARG A 456 -0.67 -3.80 -15.28
C ARG A 456 0.71 -3.76 -15.92
N TYR A 457 1.23 -2.56 -16.11
CA TYR A 457 2.60 -2.30 -16.58
C TYR A 457 2.98 -2.94 -17.93
N THR A 458 2.02 -3.18 -18.82
CA THR A 458 2.21 -3.83 -20.14
C THR A 458 3.39 -3.26 -20.93
N ASN A 459 3.56 -1.93 -20.95
CA ASN A 459 4.68 -1.27 -21.64
C ASN A 459 6.06 -1.70 -21.08
N TYR A 460 6.16 -1.97 -19.78
CA TYR A 460 7.38 -2.50 -19.16
C TYR A 460 7.57 -3.99 -19.40
N ILE A 461 6.48 -4.78 -19.47
CA ILE A 461 6.56 -6.20 -19.86
C ILE A 461 7.09 -6.30 -21.31
N GLN A 462 6.53 -5.52 -22.23
CA GLN A 462 7.00 -5.40 -23.61
C GLN A 462 8.48 -4.97 -23.67
N LYS A 463 8.85 -3.90 -22.95
CA LYS A 463 10.24 -3.42 -22.84
C LYS A 463 11.18 -4.51 -22.31
N ALA A 464 10.78 -5.27 -21.30
CA ALA A 464 11.57 -6.35 -20.72
C ALA A 464 11.73 -7.56 -21.67
N MET A 465 10.66 -7.96 -22.36
CA MET A 465 10.71 -9.07 -23.33
C MET A 465 11.61 -8.73 -24.51
N ILE A 466 11.46 -7.55 -25.11
CA ILE A 466 12.34 -7.06 -26.18
C ILE A 466 13.78 -6.92 -25.70
N LYS A 467 14.03 -6.28 -24.55
CA LYS A 467 15.41 -6.13 -24.03
C LYS A 467 16.05 -7.46 -23.63
N ARG A 468 15.27 -8.47 -23.24
CA ARG A 468 15.76 -9.85 -23.04
C ARG A 468 16.20 -10.46 -24.37
N ALA A 469 15.36 -10.39 -25.41
CA ALA A 469 15.67 -10.94 -26.74
C ALA A 469 16.88 -10.25 -27.39
N GLU A 470 16.90 -8.92 -27.44
CA GLU A 470 18.07 -8.13 -27.90
C GLU A 470 19.36 -8.47 -27.12
N THR A 471 19.25 -8.72 -25.81
CA THR A 471 20.42 -9.05 -25.01
C THR A 471 20.96 -10.44 -25.35
N LEU A 472 20.09 -11.44 -25.54
CA LEU A 472 20.47 -12.79 -25.98
C LEU A 472 21.10 -12.79 -27.38
N ASP A 473 20.48 -12.08 -28.32
CA ASP A 473 20.98 -11.83 -29.69
C ASP A 473 22.39 -11.24 -29.64
N SER A 474 22.57 -10.14 -28.87
CA SER A 474 23.88 -9.52 -28.68
C SER A 474 24.92 -10.38 -27.91
N MET A 475 24.53 -11.54 -27.39
CA MET A 475 25.44 -12.54 -26.80
C MET A 475 25.76 -13.70 -27.76
N ASN A 476 25.18 -13.72 -28.97
CA ASN A 476 25.19 -14.84 -29.91
C ASN A 476 24.53 -16.10 -29.31
N ARG A 477 23.38 -15.91 -28.64
CA ARG A 477 22.53 -16.97 -28.08
C ARG A 477 21.28 -17.15 -28.94
N ASP A 478 21.51 -17.32 -30.24
CA ASP A 478 20.57 -17.07 -31.33
C ASP A 478 19.23 -17.82 -31.18
N GLU A 479 19.27 -19.11 -30.82
CA GLU A 479 18.07 -19.95 -30.58
C GLU A 479 17.24 -19.45 -29.38
N GLU A 480 17.89 -18.98 -28.31
CA GLU A 480 17.21 -18.41 -27.14
C GLU A 480 16.68 -17.00 -27.45
N ALA A 481 17.38 -16.24 -28.28
CA ALA A 481 16.92 -14.94 -28.76
C ALA A 481 15.68 -15.07 -29.64
N LEU A 482 15.69 -16.01 -30.60
CA LEU A 482 14.55 -16.37 -31.44
C LEU A 482 13.34 -16.77 -30.58
N THR A 483 13.54 -17.70 -29.64
CA THR A 483 12.51 -18.11 -28.67
C THR A 483 11.95 -16.91 -27.89
N ALA A 484 12.81 -15.96 -27.48
CA ALA A 484 12.40 -14.77 -26.74
C ALA A 484 11.67 -13.70 -27.60
N TYR A 485 11.91 -13.67 -28.91
CA TYR A 485 11.15 -12.87 -29.88
C TYR A 485 9.80 -13.54 -30.21
N ASP A 486 9.76 -14.86 -30.40
CA ASP A 486 8.53 -15.62 -30.62
C ASP A 486 7.59 -15.49 -29.40
N GLU A 487 8.10 -15.62 -28.16
CA GLU A 487 7.34 -15.35 -26.93
C GLU A 487 6.72 -13.94 -26.89
N PHE A 488 7.34 -12.94 -27.52
CA PHE A 488 6.82 -11.58 -27.60
C PHE A 488 5.73 -11.45 -28.67
N LEU A 489 5.94 -12.06 -29.84
CA LEU A 489 4.96 -12.06 -30.93
C LEU A 489 3.69 -12.82 -30.54
N ASP A 490 3.80 -13.99 -29.92
CA ASP A 490 2.67 -14.77 -29.37
C ASP A 490 1.85 -14.00 -28.31
N MET A 491 2.41 -12.94 -27.70
CA MET A 491 1.76 -12.14 -26.67
C MET A 491 1.25 -10.77 -27.15
N PHE A 492 1.81 -10.22 -28.23
CA PHE A 492 1.57 -8.82 -28.64
C PHE A 492 1.48 -8.57 -30.16
N GLY A 493 1.61 -9.60 -31.00
CA GLY A 493 1.49 -9.54 -32.48
C GLY A 493 0.08 -9.76 -33.01
#